data_AF-A0AAU9R0Q8-F1
#
_entry.id   AF-A0AAU9R0Q8-F1
#
_cell.length_a   1.000
_cell.length_b   1.000
_cell.length_c   1.000
_cell.angle_alpha   90.00
_cell.angle_beta   90.00
_cell.angle_gamma   90.00
#
_symmetry.space_group_name_H-M   'P 1'
#
loop_
_entity.id
_entity.type
_entity.pdbx_description
1 polymer ?
#
loop_
_entity_poly.entity_id
_entity_poly.type
_entity_poly.pdbx_seq_one_letter_code
_entity_poly.pdbx_strand_id
1 'polypeptide(L)'
;MRTIKIDILRYLDDKHLTIYRVAKESGYGYTTLHKSFNKQQSNATSINLRDLDAIARTKHVAMWQVLRELENDYLSDDDDD
;
A
#
# COMPACT_ATOMS: atom_id res chain seq x y z
N MET A 1 -19.34 10.94 7.39
CA MET A 1 -19.20 9.66 6.67
C MET A 1 -17.81 9.18 7.02
N ARG A 2 -17.67 8.05 7.72
CA ARG A 2 -16.36 7.52 8.10
C ARG A 2 -15.52 7.28 6.85
N THR A 3 -14.28 7.72 6.87
CA THR A 3 -13.33 7.43 5.80
C THR A 3 -12.29 6.47 6.33
N ILE A 4 -12.29 5.28 5.72
CA ILE A 4 -11.32 4.24 5.98
C ILE A 4 -10.11 4.52 5.08
N LYS A 5 -8.93 4.64 5.67
CA LYS A 5 -7.69 4.95 4.95
C LYS A 5 -6.61 3.93 5.30
N ILE A 6 -5.94 3.42 4.27
CA ILE A 6 -4.74 2.57 4.44
C ILE A 6 -3.49 3.44 4.31
N ASP A 7 -2.65 3.47 5.34
CA ASP A 7 -1.38 4.18 5.33
C ASP A 7 -0.27 3.33 4.70
N ILE A 8 -0.26 3.28 3.37
CA ILE A 8 0.73 2.53 2.60
C ILE A 8 2.15 3.11 2.75
N LEU A 9 2.29 4.41 3.02
CA LEU A 9 3.61 5.03 3.14
C LEU A 9 4.28 4.61 4.45
N ARG A 10 3.53 4.62 5.55
CA ARG A 10 3.99 4.07 6.83
C ARG A 10 4.31 2.58 6.71
N TYR A 11 3.47 1.80 6.03
CA TYR A 11 3.75 0.38 5.77
C TYR A 11 5.09 0.17 5.07
N LEU A 12 5.39 0.95 4.03
CA LEU A 12 6.65 0.83 3.32
C LEU A 12 7.84 1.17 4.23
N ASP A 13 7.73 2.24 5.02
CA ASP A 13 8.78 2.65 5.96
C ASP A 13 9.06 1.58 7.03
N ASP A 14 8.01 1.06 7.68
CA ASP A 14 8.08 0.01 8.70
C ASP A 14 8.67 -1.31 8.18
N LYS A 15 8.53 -1.58 6.87
CA LYS A 15 9.12 -2.75 6.20
C LYS A 15 10.46 -2.46 5.52
N HIS A 16 11.03 -1.27 5.71
CA HIS A 16 12.26 -0.81 5.06
C HIS A 16 12.22 -0.91 3.52
N LEU A 17 11.04 -0.69 2.96
CA LEU A 17 10.79 -0.63 1.52
C LEU A 17 10.74 0.83 1.08
N THR A 18 11.27 1.09 -0.11
CA THR A 18 11.05 2.36 -0.79
C THR A 18 10.23 2.11 -2.05
N ILE A 19 9.51 3.12 -2.54
CA ILE A 19 8.78 3.04 -3.80
C ILE A 19 9.71 2.60 -4.94
N TYR A 20 10.96 3.05 -4.91
CA TYR A 20 12.01 2.62 -5.85
C TYR A 20 12.31 1.12 -5.76
N ARG A 21 12.52 0.59 -4.54
CA ARG A 21 12.77 -0.85 -4.34
C ARG A 21 11.58 -1.68 -4.78
N VAL A 22 10.37 -1.29 -4.40
CA VAL A 22 9.16 -1.98 -4.83
C VAL A 22 9.06 -1.99 -6.35
N ALA A 23 9.27 -0.85 -7.02
CA ALA A 23 9.28 -0.78 -8.48
C ALA A 23 10.32 -1.71 -9.12
N LYS A 24 11.57 -1.64 -8.64
CA LYS A 24 12.69 -2.42 -9.16
C LYS A 24 12.48 -3.93 -9.00
N GLU A 25 12.01 -4.36 -7.84
CA GLU A 25 11.90 -5.79 -7.48
C GLU A 25 10.60 -6.43 -8.00
N SER A 26 9.51 -5.66 -8.12
CA SER A 26 8.22 -6.16 -8.63
C SER A 26 8.08 -6.16 -10.16
N GLY A 27 8.91 -5.36 -10.85
CA GLY A 27 8.81 -5.16 -12.29
C GLY A 27 7.80 -4.08 -12.73
N TYR A 28 7.16 -3.39 -11.79
CA TYR A 28 6.29 -2.26 -12.09
C TYR A 28 7.05 -0.94 -12.26
N GLY A 29 6.54 -0.05 -13.10
CA GLY A 29 7.15 1.26 -13.33
C GLY A 29 7.14 2.16 -12.08
N TYR A 30 8.27 2.80 -11.79
CA TYR A 30 8.41 3.69 -10.62
C TYR A 30 7.34 4.79 -10.58
N THR A 31 7.12 5.49 -11.69
CA THR A 31 6.14 6.58 -11.74
C THR A 31 4.71 6.11 -11.52
N THR A 32 4.39 4.88 -11.95
CA THR A 32 3.09 4.23 -11.72
C THR A 32 2.85 4.00 -10.24
N LEU A 33 3.82 3.37 -9.55
CA LEU A 33 3.71 3.11 -8.11
C LEU A 33 3.76 4.40 -7.29
N HIS A 34 4.63 5.34 -7.65
CA HIS A 34 4.73 6.64 -6.98
C HIS A 34 3.40 7.39 -7.00
N LYS A 35 2.74 7.47 -8.16
CA LYS A 35 1.42 8.12 -8.26
C LYS A 35 0.36 7.40 -7.44
N SER A 36 0.41 6.06 -7.40
CA SER A 36 -0.60 5.26 -6.72
C SER A 36 -0.48 5.33 -5.21
N PHE A 37 0.73 5.13 -4.67
CA PHE A 37 0.98 5.13 -3.23
C PHE A 37 0.77 6.51 -2.59
N ASN A 38 0.97 7.60 -3.35
CA ASN A 38 0.74 8.96 -2.86
C ASN A 38 -0.69 9.46 -3.13
N LYS A 39 -1.56 8.66 -3.76
CA LYS A 39 -2.94 9.07 -4.00
C LYS A 39 -3.68 9.07 -2.68
N GLN A 40 -4.34 10.18 -2.34
CA GLN A 40 -5.29 10.20 -1.24
C GLN A 40 -6.37 9.15 -1.50
N GLN A 41 -6.47 8.19 -0.57
CA GLN A 41 -7.57 7.24 -0.58
C GLN A 41 -8.86 8.02 -0.32
N SER A 42 -9.87 7.77 -1.13
CA SER A 42 -11.22 8.27 -0.91
C SER A 42 -12.14 7.10 -0.64
N ASN A 43 -13.34 7.35 -0.09
CA ASN A 43 -14.33 6.31 0.21
C ASN A 43 -14.67 5.36 -0.95
N ALA A 44 -14.34 5.74 -2.19
CA ALA A 44 -14.56 4.94 -3.40
C ALA A 44 -13.35 4.12 -3.86
N THR A 45 -12.17 4.30 -3.27
CA THR A 45 -10.93 3.63 -3.70
C THR A 45 -10.41 2.74 -2.58
N SER A 46 -10.67 1.43 -2.68
CA SER A 46 -9.91 0.42 -1.93
C SER A 46 -8.46 0.36 -2.44
N ILE A 47 -7.55 -0.26 -1.68
CA ILE A 47 -6.17 -0.48 -2.14
C ILE A 47 -6.14 -1.10 -3.54
N ASN A 48 -5.27 -0.58 -4.40
CA ASN A 48 -5.14 -1.06 -5.77
C ASN A 48 -4.53 -2.47 -5.79
N LEU A 49 -5.14 -3.43 -6.50
CA LEU A 49 -4.61 -4.79 -6.62
C LEU A 49 -3.18 -4.84 -7.19
N ARG A 50 -2.84 -3.91 -8.09
CA ARG A 50 -1.47 -3.77 -8.62
C ARG A 50 -0.49 -3.39 -7.52
N ASP A 51 -0.89 -2.49 -6.62
CA ASP A 51 -0.06 -2.02 -5.52
C ASP A 51 0.19 -3.16 -4.53
N LEU A 52 -0.86 -3.95 -4.26
CA LEU A 52 -0.79 -5.17 -3.46
C LEU A 52 0.13 -6.24 -4.09
N ASP A 53 0.00 -6.49 -5.40
CA ASP A 53 0.86 -7.42 -6.14
C ASP A 53 2.32 -6.95 -6.17
N ALA A 54 2.55 -5.65 -6.36
CA ALA A 54 3.89 -5.07 -6.37
C ALA A 54 4.61 -5.34 -5.05
N ILE A 55 3.96 -5.04 -3.91
CA ILE A 55 4.53 -5.28 -2.59
C ILE A 55 4.71 -6.80 -2.35
N ALA A 56 3.75 -7.61 -2.73
CA ALA A 56 3.79 -9.06 -2.55
C ALA A 56 4.98 -9.70 -3.29
N ARG A 57 5.23 -9.30 -4.54
CA ARG A 57 6.39 -9.74 -5.33
C ARG A 57 7.71 -9.34 -4.69
N THR A 58 7.83 -8.09 -4.25
CA THR A 58 9.02 -7.57 -3.55
C THR A 58 9.30 -8.32 -2.25
N LYS A 59 8.26 -8.68 -1.50
CA LYS A 59 8.38 -9.41 -0.23
C LYS A 59 8.43 -10.93 -0.38
N HIS A 60 8.25 -11.46 -1.59
CA HIS A 60 8.12 -12.90 -1.87
C HIS A 60 7.03 -13.59 -1.03
N VAL A 61 5.88 -12.94 -0.89
CA VAL A 61 4.71 -13.44 -0.16
C VAL A 61 3.47 -13.41 -1.03
N ALA A 62 2.39 -14.04 -0.60
CA ALA A 62 1.10 -13.93 -1.28
C ALA A 62 0.46 -12.56 -1.02
N MET A 63 -0.30 -12.05 -2.01
CA MET A 63 -1.03 -10.78 -1.91
C MET A 63 -1.92 -10.69 -0.67
N TRP A 64 -2.59 -11.79 -0.28
CA TRP A 64 -3.46 -11.80 0.91
C TRP A 64 -2.70 -11.57 2.22
N GLN A 65 -1.41 -11.92 2.28
CA GLN A 65 -0.58 -11.67 3.47
C GLN A 65 -0.31 -10.18 3.63
N VAL A 66 -0.02 -9.49 2.52
CA VAL A 66 0.15 -8.03 2.50
C VAL A 66 -1.16 -7.34 2.86
N LEU A 67 -2.29 -7.80 2.30
CA LEU A 67 -3.60 -7.22 2.57
C LEU A 67 -3.95 -7.33 4.06
N ARG A 68 -3.73 -8.52 4.65
CA ARG A 68 -3.96 -8.74 6.09
C ARG A 68 -3.10 -7.83 6.96
N GLU A 69 -1.82 -7.66 6.65
CA GLU A 69 -0.95 -6.74 7.40
C GLU A 69 -1.49 -5.30 7.33
N LEU A 70 -1.86 -4.84 6.13
CA LEU A 70 -2.40 -3.50 5.92
C LEU A 70 -3.72 -3.26 6.68
N GLU A 71 -4.64 -4.21 6.63
CA GLU A 71 -5.93 -4.11 7.32
C GLU A 71 -5.80 -4.15 8.85
N ASN A 72 -4.84 -4.91 9.39
CA ASN A 72 -4.68 -5.05 10.84
C ASN A 72 -3.95 -3.87 11.48
N ASP A 73 -2.90 -3.38 10.81
CA ASP A 73 -1.91 -2.52 11.47
C ASP A 73 -1.83 -1.10 10.85
N TYR A 74 -2.40 -0.91 9.66
CA TYR A 74 -2.25 0.34 8.87
C TYR A 74 -3.60 0.90 8.39
N LEU A 75 -4.71 0.38 8.90
CA LEU A 75 -6.05 0.87 8.63
C LEU A 75 -6.43 1.88 9.72
N SER A 76 -6.74 3.12 9.33
CA SER A 76 -7.29 4.14 10.23
C SER A 76 -8.70 4.53 9.80
N ASP A 77 -9.56 4.77 10.79
CA ASP A 77 -10.80 5.51 10.61
C ASP A 77 -10.46 7.00 10.82
N ASP A 78 -10.77 7.86 9.85
CA ASP A 78 -10.57 9.33 9.93
C ASP A 78 -11.47 10.02 11.00
N ASP A 79 -11.97 9.29 12.01
CA ASP A 79 -12.75 9.83 13.15
C ASP A 79 -11.84 10.13 14.39
N ASP A 80 -10.53 9.88 14.32
CA ASP A 80 -9.56 9.96 15.45
C ASP A 80 -8.73 11.27 15.55
N ASP A 81 -9.22 12.40 15.00
CA ASP A 81 -8.64 13.76 15.21
C ASP A 81 -9.63 14.72 15.91
#